data_AF-A0A9E0XVA5-F1
#
_entry.id   AF-A0A9E0XVA5-F1
#
_cell.length_a   1.000
_cell.length_b   1.000
_cell.length_c   1.000
_cell.angle_alpha   90.00
_cell.angle_beta   90.00
_cell.angle_gamma   90.00
#
_symmetry.space_group_name_H-M   'P 1'
#
loop_
_entity.id
_entity.type
_entity.pdbx_description
1 polymer ?
#
loop_
_entity_poly.entity_id
_entity_poly.type
_entity_poly.pdbx_seq_one_letter_code
_entity_poly.pdbx_strand_id
1 'polypeptide(L)'
;MERAIGETDRRRARQVAFNAAHGITPQTIRKAVADIMEGATPGAPKSARAYARVAEEILEYANLTPAQMAKKIKALEKEMYGYAKDLEFEKAAAVRDRIKELQGKGLAA
;
A
#
# COMPACT_ATOMS: atom_id res chain seq x y z
N MET A 1 21.23 -20.84 -17.69
CA MET A 1 20.64 -21.14 -16.37
C MET A 1 21.65 -21.79 -15.45
N GLU A 2 22.29 -22.89 -15.87
CA GLU A 2 23.27 -23.66 -15.08
C GLU A 2 24.37 -22.83 -14.41
N ARG A 3 24.98 -21.88 -15.14
CA ARG A 3 26.00 -20.98 -14.58
C ARG A 3 25.49 -20.07 -13.44
N ALA A 4 24.27 -19.56 -13.55
CA ALA A 4 23.69 -18.66 -12.54
C ALA A 4 23.28 -19.43 -11.26
N ILE A 5 22.78 -20.65 -11.44
CA ILE A 5 22.45 -21.56 -10.34
C ILE A 5 23.75 -21.95 -9.61
N GLY A 6 24.78 -22.40 -10.34
CA GLY A 6 26.06 -22.76 -9.74
C GLY A 6 26.74 -21.60 -8.99
N GLU A 7 26.66 -20.38 -9.49
CA GLU A 7 27.19 -19.21 -8.76
C GLU A 7 26.37 -18.89 -7.49
N THR A 8 25.06 -19.12 -7.52
CA THR A 8 24.18 -18.97 -6.34
C THR A 8 24.56 -19.99 -5.27
N ASP A 9 24.75 -21.25 -5.64
CA ASP A 9 25.12 -22.33 -4.73
C ASP A 9 26.52 -22.09 -4.14
N ARG A 10 27.49 -21.66 -4.96
CA ARG A 10 28.84 -21.30 -4.51
C ARG A 10 28.81 -20.21 -3.44
N ARG A 11 27.99 -19.17 -3.63
CA ARG A 11 27.83 -18.07 -2.66
C ARG A 11 27.11 -18.55 -1.40
N ARG A 12 26.05 -19.33 -1.53
CA ARG A 12 25.28 -19.91 -0.43
C ARG A 12 26.18 -20.74 0.49
N ALA A 13 27.01 -21.62 -0.07
CA ALA A 13 27.92 -22.46 0.70
C ALA A 13 28.90 -21.63 1.54
N ARG A 14 29.49 -20.57 0.96
CA ARG A 14 30.38 -19.65 1.69
C ARG A 14 29.66 -18.92 2.83
N GLN A 15 28.43 -18.45 2.59
CA GLN A 15 27.62 -17.76 3.60
C GLN A 15 27.27 -18.68 4.78
N VAL A 16 26.87 -19.92 4.50
CA VAL A 16 26.54 -20.90 5.56
C VAL A 16 27.76 -21.25 6.39
N ALA A 17 28.91 -21.50 5.74
CA ALA A 17 30.16 -21.78 6.44
C ALA A 17 30.61 -20.61 7.33
N PHE A 18 30.54 -19.38 6.80
CA PHE A 18 30.86 -18.17 7.57
C PHE A 18 29.91 -18.02 8.77
N ASN A 19 28.61 -18.17 8.56
CA ASN A 19 27.62 -18.04 9.62
C ASN A 19 27.81 -19.08 10.72
N ALA A 20 28.09 -20.34 10.36
CA ALA A 20 28.36 -21.40 11.32
C ALA A 20 29.63 -21.14 12.13
N ALA A 21 30.71 -20.67 11.48
CA ALA A 21 31.96 -20.35 12.14
C ALA A 21 31.83 -19.17 13.13
N HIS A 22 30.89 -18.25 12.91
CA HIS A 22 30.70 -17.05 13.72
C HIS A 22 29.43 -17.08 14.59
N GLY A 23 28.69 -18.20 14.63
CA GLY A 23 27.44 -18.31 15.39
C GLY A 23 26.32 -17.37 14.89
N ILE A 24 26.35 -16.95 13.62
CA ILE A 24 25.37 -16.01 13.06
C ILE A 24 24.11 -16.77 12.65
N THR A 25 22.96 -16.40 13.21
CA THR A 25 21.66 -16.87 12.75
C THR A 25 21.09 -15.87 11.74
N PRO A 26 20.83 -16.27 10.48
CA PRO A 26 20.24 -15.37 9.49
C PRO A 26 18.86 -14.87 9.93
N GLN A 27 18.66 -13.55 9.90
CA GLN A 27 17.38 -12.91 10.19
C GLN A 27 16.99 -11.94 9.08
N THR A 28 15.69 -11.75 8.87
CA THR A 28 15.18 -10.75 7.94
C THR A 28 15.45 -9.36 8.48
N ILE A 29 16.10 -8.52 7.67
CA ILE A 29 16.30 -7.10 8.00
C ILE A 29 14.93 -6.42 8.06
N ARG A 30 14.58 -5.86 9.22
CA ARG A 30 13.43 -4.97 9.40
C ARG A 30 13.96 -3.54 9.55
N LYS A 31 13.87 -2.73 8.50
CA LYS A 31 14.16 -1.29 8.58
C LYS A 31 12.86 -0.56 8.91
N ALA A 32 12.90 0.34 9.89
CA ALA A 32 11.83 1.31 10.04
C ALA A 32 11.81 2.19 8.78
N VAL A 33 10.65 2.30 8.13
CA VAL A 33 10.45 3.32 7.11
C VAL A 33 10.44 4.65 7.85
N ALA A 34 11.41 5.53 7.57
CA ALA A 34 11.36 6.89 8.08
C ALA A 34 10.07 7.53 7.56
N ASP A 35 9.22 7.99 8.48
CA ASP A 35 7.97 8.64 8.12
C ASP A 35 8.32 10.03 7.53
N ILE A 36 8.20 10.17 6.22
CA ILE A 36 8.44 11.43 5.51
C ILE A 36 7.23 12.37 5.66
N MET A 37 6.11 11.89 6.21
CA MET A 37 4.87 12.65 6.36
C MET A 37 4.77 13.31 7.75
N GLU A 38 5.79 14.06 8.15
CA GLU A 38 5.77 14.91 9.34
C GLU A 38 4.82 16.11 9.10
N GLY A 39 3.51 15.87 9.25
CA GLY A 39 2.49 16.93 9.12
C GLY A 39 1.06 16.46 8.85
N ALA A 40 0.86 15.22 8.38
CA ALA A 40 -0.48 14.69 8.15
C ALA A 40 -1.04 14.10 9.45
N THR A 41 -1.67 14.92 10.30
CA THR A 41 -2.40 14.43 11.48
C THR A 41 -3.67 13.70 11.03
N PRO A 42 -3.78 12.36 11.20
CA PRO A 42 -5.03 11.66 10.99
C PRO A 42 -5.82 11.75 12.30
N GLY A 43 -6.99 12.40 12.30
CA GLY A 43 -7.88 12.33 13.47
C GLY A 43 -8.68 13.58 13.84
N ALA A 44 -8.60 14.67 13.07
CA ALA A 44 -9.52 15.79 13.30
C ALA A 44 -10.97 15.31 13.03
N PRO A 45 -11.91 15.51 13.98
CA PRO A 45 -13.30 15.15 13.77
C PRO A 45 -13.85 15.93 12.57
N LYS A 46 -14.40 15.20 11.58
CA LYS A 46 -14.98 15.83 10.39
C LYS A 46 -16.22 16.64 10.80
N SER A 47 -16.55 17.70 10.05
CA SER A 47 -17.78 18.45 10.33
C SER A 47 -19.03 17.63 10.00
N ALA A 48 -20.18 17.94 10.61
CA ALA A 48 -21.45 17.27 10.32
C ALA A 48 -21.80 17.28 8.82
N ARG A 49 -21.43 18.35 8.10
CA ARG A 49 -21.61 18.47 6.65
C ARG A 49 -20.70 17.53 5.85
N ALA A 50 -19.48 17.29 6.33
CA ALA A 50 -18.57 16.31 5.74
C ALA A 50 -19.08 14.87 5.98
N TYR A 51 -19.66 14.59 7.14
CA TYR A 51 -20.32 13.29 7.39
C TYR A 51 -21.55 13.07 6.48
N ALA A 52 -22.38 14.09 6.26
CA ALA A 52 -23.55 13.98 5.37
C ALA A 52 -23.16 13.68 3.91
N ARG A 53 -22.16 14.40 3.37
CA ARG A 53 -21.63 14.12 2.01
C ARG A 53 -21.06 12.72 1.90
N VAL A 54 -20.33 12.28 2.93
CA VAL A 54 -19.80 10.93 2.98
C VAL A 54 -20.94 9.90 2.98
N ALA A 55 -22.05 10.15 3.67
CA ALA A 55 -23.20 9.25 3.69
C ALA A 55 -23.92 9.15 2.33
N GLU A 56 -24.14 10.28 1.65
CA GLU A 56 -24.72 10.30 0.29
C GLU A 56 -23.83 9.53 -0.70
N GLU A 57 -22.53 9.76 -0.62
CA GLU A 57 -21.57 9.14 -1.52
C GLU A 57 -21.44 7.63 -1.24
N ILE A 58 -21.53 7.18 0.02
CA ILE A 58 -21.64 5.75 0.37
C ILE A 58 -22.86 5.11 -0.29
N LEU A 59 -24.03 5.77 -0.30
CA LEU A 59 -25.24 5.21 -0.90
C LEU A 59 -25.07 5.03 -2.42
N GLU A 60 -24.38 5.95 -3.08
CA GLU A 60 -24.06 5.83 -4.50
C GLU A 60 -23.14 4.62 -4.78
N TYR A 61 -22.14 4.40 -3.91
CA TYR A 61 -21.24 3.25 -4.04
C TYR A 61 -21.87 1.92 -3.59
N ALA A 62 -22.81 1.93 -2.64
CA ALA A 62 -23.54 0.74 -2.19
C ALA A 62 -24.50 0.16 -3.25
N ASN A 63 -24.90 0.98 -4.23
CA ASN A 63 -25.72 0.53 -5.35
C ASN A 63 -24.89 -0.15 -6.46
N LEU A 64 -23.56 -0.16 -6.36
CA LEU A 64 -22.70 -0.85 -7.32
C LEU A 64 -22.57 -2.32 -6.95
N THR A 65 -22.54 -3.18 -7.97
CA THR A 65 -22.14 -4.58 -7.78
C THR A 65 -20.66 -4.66 -7.35
N PRO A 66 -20.24 -5.74 -6.65
CA PRO A 66 -18.84 -5.94 -6.29
C PRO A 66 -17.87 -5.82 -7.47
N ALA A 67 -18.26 -6.33 -8.64
CA ALA A 67 -17.46 -6.25 -9.86
C ALA A 67 -17.30 -4.80 -10.37
N GLN A 68 -18.36 -3.99 -10.31
CA GLN A 68 -18.30 -2.58 -10.67
C GLN A 68 -17.48 -1.77 -9.66
N MET A 69 -17.58 -2.11 -8.37
CA MET A 69 -16.78 -1.48 -7.33
C MET A 69 -15.29 -1.79 -7.53
N ALA A 70 -14.92 -3.05 -7.78
CA ALA A 70 -13.55 -3.44 -8.09
C ALA A 70 -12.99 -2.69 -9.32
N LYS A 71 -13.80 -2.53 -10.37
CA LYS A 71 -13.41 -1.76 -11.56
C LYS A 71 -13.16 -0.29 -11.24
N LYS A 72 -13.98 0.32 -10.39
CA LYS A 72 -13.83 1.72 -9.96
C LYS A 72 -12.60 1.90 -9.09
N ILE A 73 -12.35 1.00 -8.14
CA ILE A 73 -11.13 1.01 -7.30
C ILE A 73 -9.89 0.93 -8.19
N LYS A 74 -9.88 0.01 -9.17
CA LYS A 74 -8.76 -0.12 -10.12
C LYS A 74 -8.52 1.15 -10.95
N ALA A 75 -9.58 1.89 -11.28
CA ALA A 75 -9.46 3.18 -11.96
C ALA A 75 -8.83 4.25 -11.05
N LEU A 76 -9.27 4.33 -9.80
CA LEU A 76 -8.70 5.25 -8.79
C LEU A 76 -7.25 4.91 -8.48
N GLU A 77 -6.88 3.63 -8.41
CA GLU A 77 -5.49 3.21 -8.23
C GLU A 77 -4.61 3.71 -9.40
N LYS A 78 -5.09 3.56 -10.64
CA LYS A 78 -4.37 4.05 -11.82
C LYS A 78 -4.18 5.56 -11.76
N GLU A 79 -5.20 6.30 -11.34
CA GLU A 79 -5.14 7.76 -11.16
C GLU A 79 -4.17 8.17 -10.06
N MET A 80 -4.20 7.50 -8.91
CA MET A 80 -3.25 7.68 -7.81
C MET A 80 -1.79 7.48 -8.27
N TYR A 81 -1.52 6.41 -9.02
CA TYR A 81 -0.19 6.16 -9.58
C TYR A 81 0.21 7.20 -10.62
N GLY A 82 -0.75 7.75 -11.38
CA GLY A 82 -0.53 8.88 -12.28
C GLY A 82 -0.03 10.10 -11.50
N TYR A 83 -0.78 10.53 -10.48
CA TYR A 83 -0.37 11.64 -9.62
C TYR A 83 0.97 11.41 -8.92
N ALA A 84 1.24 10.19 -8.46
CA ALA A 84 2.53 9.86 -7.86
C ALA A 84 3.69 9.96 -8.86
N LYS A 85 3.47 9.56 -10.13
CA LYS A 85 4.46 9.70 -11.20
C LYS A 85 4.74 11.16 -11.54
N ASP A 86 3.71 12.00 -11.48
CA ASP A 86 3.79 13.43 -11.75
C ASP A 86 4.24 14.25 -10.52
N LEU A 87 4.63 13.57 -9.42
CA LEU A 87 5.06 14.15 -8.14
C LEU A 87 3.97 14.96 -7.42
N GLU A 88 2.71 14.77 -7.77
CA GLU A 88 1.54 15.39 -7.14
C GLU A 88 1.08 14.59 -5.90
N PHE A 89 1.94 14.51 -4.88
CA PHE A 89 1.74 13.62 -3.74
C PHE A 89 0.49 13.93 -2.90
N GLU A 90 0.07 15.19 -2.80
CA GLU A 90 -1.15 15.57 -2.09
C GLU A 90 -2.39 14.97 -2.74
N LYS A 91 -2.46 15.02 -4.08
CA LYS A 91 -3.58 14.43 -4.84
C LYS A 91 -3.53 12.91 -4.77
N ALA A 92 -2.35 12.31 -4.90
CA ALA A 92 -2.18 10.87 -4.71
C ALA A 92 -2.63 10.42 -3.30
N ALA A 93 -2.30 11.17 -2.26
CA ALA A 93 -2.74 10.90 -0.89
C ALA A 93 -4.26 11.00 -0.73
N ALA A 94 -4.89 12.02 -1.33
CA ALA A 94 -6.34 12.16 -1.32
C ALA A 94 -7.05 10.96 -1.99
N VAL A 95 -6.55 10.51 -3.14
CA VAL A 95 -7.09 9.33 -3.85
C VAL A 95 -6.87 8.05 -3.05
N ARG A 96 -5.70 7.88 -2.42
CA ARG A 96 -5.42 6.75 -1.51
C ARG A 96 -6.43 6.68 -0.37
N ASP A 97 -6.72 7.81 0.27
CA ASP A 97 -7.64 7.85 1.41
C ASP A 97 -9.08 7.57 0.96
N ARG A 98 -9.45 8.01 -0.25
CA ARG A 98 -10.71 7.64 -0.90
C ARG A 98 -10.82 6.14 -1.15
N ILE A 99 -9.77 5.49 -1.65
CA ILE A 99 -9.74 4.04 -1.86
C ILE A 99 -9.89 3.29 -0.53
N LYS A 100 -9.16 3.72 0.51
CA LYS A 100 -9.27 3.14 1.85
C LYS A 100 -10.68 3.27 2.42
N GLU A 101 -11.34 4.39 2.18
CA GLU A 101 -12.72 4.59 2.62
C GLU A 101 -13.70 3.64 1.92
N LEU A 102 -13.50 3.38 0.63
CA LEU A 102 -14.31 2.43 -0.14
C LEU A 102 -14.09 0.97 0.32
N GLN A 103 -12.84 0.60 0.60
CA GLN A 103 -12.47 -0.74 1.06
C GLN A 103 -12.89 -1.01 2.52
N GLY A 104 -12.64 -0.05 3.42
CA GLY A 104 -12.91 -0.19 4.85
C GLY A 104 -14.40 -0.25 5.21
N LYS A 105 -15.28 0.22 4.32
CA LYS A 105 -16.74 0.16 4.49
C LYS A 105 -17.37 -1.16 4.00
N GLY A 106 -16.57 -2.15 3.59
CA GLY A 106 -17.08 -3.44 3.13
C GLY A 106 -17.85 -3.38 1.80
N LEU A 107 -17.73 -2.27 1.06
CA LEU A 107 -18.35 -2.10 -0.26
C LEU A 107 -17.59 -2.87 -1.36
N ALA A 108 -16.40 -3.37 -1.03
CA ALA A 108 -15.62 -4.27 -1.85
C ALA A 108 -15.45 -5.61 -1.10
N ALA A 109 -16.46 -6.46 -1.15
CA ALA A 109 -16.40 -7.87 -0.77
C ALA A 109 -16.72 -8.73 -1.98
#